data_AF-A0A3B3ZSR5-F1
#
_entry.id   AF-A0A3B3ZSR5-F1
#
_cell.length_a   1.000
_cell.length_b   1.000
_cell.length_c   1.000
_cell.angle_alpha   90.00
_cell.angle_beta   90.00
_cell.angle_gamma   90.00
#
_symmetry.space_group_name_H-M   'P 1'
#
loop_
_entity.id
_entity.type
_entity.pdbx_description
1 polymer ?
#
loop_
_entity_poly.entity_id
_entity_poly.type
_entity_poly.pdbx_seq_one_letter_code
_entity_poly.pdbx_strand_id
1 'polypeptide(L)'
;YVIANIKTKFNLAWDPEYTLVQYYEDQQVQQLAARGFLPPPQDDFADLCNLPVLNEDTILNNLRTRFYKKKIYTYAGSILIAINPFKFLPIYNPKYVKMYENHQLGKLEPHIFAIADVAYYAMLRKRIQNA
;
A
#
# COMPACT_ATOMS: atom_id res chain seq x y z
N TYR A 1 -18.72 9.56 11.14
CA TYR A 1 -18.34 8.26 11.73
C TYR A 1 -17.12 7.63 11.06
N VAL A 2 -17.11 7.37 9.76
CA VAL A 2 -15.97 6.70 9.07
C VAL A 2 -14.65 7.51 9.13
N ILE A 3 -14.67 8.82 8.84
CA ILE A 3 -13.44 9.66 8.83
C ILE A 3 -12.85 9.88 10.24
N ALA A 4 -13.70 9.96 11.27
CA ALA A 4 -13.24 10.09 12.67
C ALA A 4 -12.59 8.80 13.18
N ASN A 5 -13.16 7.63 12.85
CA ASN A 5 -12.60 6.33 13.22
C ASN A 5 -11.23 6.07 12.58
N ILE A 6 -11.03 6.50 11.33
CA ILE A 6 -9.72 6.37 10.67
C ILE A 6 -8.69 7.21 11.40
N LYS A 7 -8.99 8.48 11.74
CA LYS A 7 -8.03 9.35 12.48
C LYS A 7 -7.69 8.80 13.86
N THR A 8 -8.66 8.26 14.59
CA THR A 8 -8.47 7.69 15.93
C THR A 8 -7.69 6.37 15.90
N LYS A 9 -8.03 5.43 15.01
CA LYS A 9 -7.26 4.18 14.84
C LYS A 9 -5.87 4.41 14.25
N PHE A 10 -5.71 5.39 13.36
CA PHE A 10 -4.38 5.78 12.89
C PHE A 10 -3.56 6.37 14.05
N ASN A 11 -4.12 7.25 14.87
CA ASN A 11 -3.41 7.78 16.05
C ASN A 11 -3.07 6.70 17.08
N LEU A 12 -3.95 5.73 17.35
CA LEU A 12 -3.66 4.57 18.21
C LEU A 12 -2.60 3.63 17.59
N ALA A 13 -2.56 3.52 16.26
CA ALA A 13 -1.51 2.81 15.55
C ALA A 13 -0.11 3.44 15.68
N TRP A 14 -0.04 4.70 16.15
CA TRP A 14 1.19 5.42 16.49
C TRP A 14 1.39 5.56 18.00
N ASP A 15 0.52 4.95 18.81
CA ASP A 15 0.71 4.86 20.26
C ASP A 15 1.92 3.96 20.55
N PRO A 16 2.92 4.43 21.33
CA PRO A 16 4.08 3.64 21.71
C PRO A 16 3.71 2.29 22.35
N GLU A 17 2.65 2.24 23.15
CA GLU A 17 2.28 1.02 23.89
C GLU A 17 1.66 -0.02 22.96
N TYR A 18 0.77 0.40 22.05
CA TYR A 18 0.20 -0.45 21.01
C TYR A 18 1.28 -0.97 20.04
N THR A 19 2.25 -0.10 19.70
CA THR A 19 3.38 -0.44 18.83
C THR A 19 4.29 -1.49 19.47
N LEU A 20 4.52 -1.41 20.79
CA LEU A 20 5.33 -2.39 21.53
C LEU A 20 4.68 -3.77 21.57
N VAL A 21 3.39 -3.88 21.91
CA VAL A 21 2.69 -5.17 21.94
C VAL A 21 2.74 -5.86 20.57
N GLN A 22 2.44 -5.12 19.51
CA GLN A 22 2.51 -5.63 18.14
C GLN A 22 3.93 -6.07 17.77
N TYR A 23 4.96 -5.28 18.14
CA TYR A 23 6.36 -5.62 17.89
C TYR A 23 6.77 -6.94 18.56
N TYR A 24 6.32 -7.20 19.79
CA TYR A 24 6.60 -8.45 20.49
C TYR A 24 5.89 -9.66 19.86
N GLU A 25 4.65 -9.50 19.38
CA GLU A 25 3.94 -10.55 18.64
C GLU A 25 4.63 -10.85 17.31
N ASP A 26 4.99 -9.82 16.54
CA ASP A 26 5.71 -9.96 15.26
C ASP A 26 7.06 -10.67 15.47
N GLN A 27 7.79 -10.37 16.55
CA GLN A 27 9.04 -11.05 16.92
C GLN A 27 8.83 -12.55 17.17
N GLN A 28 7.75 -12.95 17.85
CA GLN A 28 7.45 -14.35 18.10
C GLN A 28 7.09 -15.08 16.79
N VAL A 29 6.27 -14.47 15.94
CA VAL A 29 5.91 -15.02 14.63
C VAL A 29 7.14 -15.19 13.75
N GLN A 30 8.04 -14.20 13.72
CA GLN A 30 9.30 -14.27 13.00
C GLN A 30 10.22 -15.38 13.53
N GLN A 31 10.31 -15.58 14.85
CA GLN A 31 11.09 -16.68 15.43
C GLN A 31 10.52 -18.05 15.08
N LEU A 32 9.20 -18.22 15.09
CA LEU A 32 8.54 -19.47 14.69
C LEU A 32 8.74 -19.75 13.20
N ALA A 33 8.68 -18.71 12.36
CA ALA A 33 8.96 -18.82 10.93
C ALA A 33 10.44 -19.16 10.65
N ALA A 34 11.38 -18.53 11.37
CA ALA A 34 12.82 -18.83 11.27
C ALA A 34 13.15 -20.27 11.68
N ARG A 35 12.34 -20.86 12.57
CA ARG A 35 12.43 -22.27 12.97
C ARG A 35 11.70 -23.22 12.00
N GLY A 36 11.06 -22.71 10.95
CA GLY A 36 10.35 -23.50 9.94
C GLY A 36 8.97 -23.98 10.35
N PHE A 37 8.42 -23.50 11.49
CA PHE A 37 7.08 -23.88 11.95
C PHE A 37 5.97 -23.07 11.28
N LEU A 38 6.29 -21.92 10.70
CA LEU A 38 5.39 -21.06 9.96
C LEU A 38 6.03 -20.64 8.63
N PRO A 39 5.25 -20.42 7.55
CA PRO A 39 5.76 -19.74 6.38
C PRO A 39 6.29 -18.34 6.77
N PRO A 40 7.33 -17.82 6.09
CA PRO A 40 7.81 -16.48 6.36
C PRO A 40 6.65 -15.49 6.18
N PRO A 41 6.41 -14.60 7.17
CA PRO A 41 5.33 -13.63 7.06
C PRO A 41 5.57 -12.77 5.81
N GLN A 42 4.61 -12.83 4.90
CA GLN A 42 4.64 -12.05 3.69
C GLN A 42 3.98 -10.72 4.02
N ASP A 43 4.79 -9.74 4.36
CA ASP A 43 4.33 -8.38 4.65
C ASP A 43 4.80 -7.46 3.52
N ASP A 44 4.04 -6.41 3.18
CA ASP A 44 4.29 -5.47 2.05
C ASP A 44 3.56 -5.82 0.73
N PHE A 45 2.28 -6.19 0.81
CA PHE A 45 1.43 -6.37 -0.37
C PHE A 45 1.17 -5.03 -1.07
N ALA A 46 1.55 -4.94 -2.35
CA ALA A 46 1.27 -3.78 -3.20
C ALA A 46 -0.23 -3.58 -3.48
N ASP A 47 -1.02 -4.66 -3.45
CA ASP A 47 -2.48 -4.62 -3.59
C ASP A 47 -3.13 -5.35 -2.42
N LEU A 48 -4.00 -4.65 -1.70
CA LEU A 48 -4.72 -5.19 -0.55
C LEU A 48 -5.66 -6.34 -0.93
N CYS A 49 -6.08 -6.44 -2.20
CA CYS A 49 -6.87 -7.56 -2.68
C CYS A 49 -6.10 -8.89 -2.68
N ASN A 50 -4.77 -8.85 -2.58
CA ASN A 50 -3.92 -10.04 -2.50
C ASN A 50 -3.63 -10.49 -1.06
N LEU A 51 -4.20 -9.82 -0.05
CA LEU A 51 -4.05 -10.23 1.34
C LEU A 51 -4.68 -11.62 1.56
N PRO A 52 -4.03 -12.54 2.29
CA PRO A 52 -4.58 -13.86 2.59
C PRO A 52 -5.88 -13.80 3.41
N VAL A 53 -5.93 -12.83 4.32
CA VAL A 53 -7.10 -12.53 5.15
C VAL A 53 -7.39 -11.05 5.00
N LEU A 54 -8.57 -10.71 4.49
CA LEU A 54 -9.01 -9.33 4.30
C LEU A 54 -9.86 -8.88 5.49
N ASN A 55 -9.22 -8.29 6.50
CA ASN A 55 -9.90 -7.69 7.63
C ASN A 55 -9.24 -6.33 7.97
N GLU A 56 -9.81 -5.60 8.92
CA GLU A 56 -9.33 -4.26 9.26
C GLU A 56 -7.89 -4.27 9.80
N ASP A 57 -7.55 -5.26 10.63
CA ASP A 57 -6.25 -5.37 11.27
C ASP A 57 -5.14 -5.71 10.26
N THR A 58 -5.40 -6.63 9.32
CA THR A 58 -4.44 -7.00 8.27
C THR A 58 -4.23 -5.88 7.26
N ILE A 59 -5.29 -5.16 6.90
CA ILE A 59 -5.20 -3.96 6.05
C ILE A 59 -4.35 -2.91 6.76
N LEU A 60 -4.65 -2.60 8.02
CA LEU A 60 -3.92 -1.61 8.81
C LEU A 60 -2.45 -2.00 8.96
N ASN A 61 -2.16 -3.26 9.26
CA ASN A 61 -0.81 -3.76 9.39
C ASN A 61 -0.02 -3.64 8.08
N ASN A 62 -0.61 -4.03 6.94
CA ASN A 62 0.05 -3.90 5.64
C ASN A 62 0.33 -2.42 5.29
N LEU A 63 -0.64 -1.54 5.50
CA LEU A 63 -0.49 -0.10 5.27
C LEU A 63 0.60 0.51 6.17
N ARG A 64 0.65 0.12 7.45
CA ARG A 64 1.66 0.54 8.42
C ARG A 64 3.06 0.07 8.00
N THR A 65 3.21 -1.21 7.69
CA THR A 65 4.49 -1.80 7.24
C THR A 65 5.00 -1.11 5.97
N ARG A 66 4.11 -0.88 4.99
CA ARG A 66 4.44 -0.13 3.77
C ARG A 66 4.89 1.28 4.05
N PHE A 67 4.17 1.99 4.93
CA PHE A 67 4.52 3.35 5.32
C PHE A 67 5.90 3.44 5.99
N TYR A 68 6.22 2.52 6.90
CA TYR A 68 7.55 2.46 7.53
C TYR A 68 8.67 2.18 6.52
N LYS A 69 8.38 1.39 5.48
CA LYS A 69 9.26 1.18 4.32
C LYS A 69 9.30 2.36 3.34
N LYS A 70 8.68 3.51 3.67
CA LYS A 70 8.56 4.72 2.83
C LYS A 70 7.74 4.50 1.54
N LYS A 71 6.92 3.45 1.49
CA LYS A 71 5.97 3.18 0.40
C LYS A 71 4.59 3.73 0.79
N ILE A 72 4.27 4.93 0.29
CA ILE A 72 3.05 5.66 0.70
C ILE A 72 1.79 5.33 -0.11
N TYR A 73 1.98 4.60 -1.22
CA TYR A 73 0.92 4.22 -2.13
C TYR A 73 0.67 2.72 -2.06
N THR A 74 -0.60 2.32 -2.05
CA THR A 74 -1.04 0.92 -2.02
C THR A 74 -2.30 0.78 -2.86
N TYR A 75 -2.39 -0.25 -3.71
CA TYR A 75 -3.61 -0.55 -4.45
C TYR A 75 -4.65 -1.20 -3.55
N ALA A 76 -5.91 -0.98 -3.90
CA ALA A 76 -7.06 -1.75 -3.46
C ALA A 76 -7.91 -2.05 -4.70
N GLY A 77 -7.50 -3.05 -5.48
CA GLY A 77 -8.02 -3.31 -6.81
C GLY A 77 -7.80 -2.13 -7.75
N SER A 78 -8.88 -1.45 -8.16
CA SER A 78 -8.82 -0.30 -9.07
C SER A 78 -8.58 1.05 -8.37
N ILE A 79 -8.60 1.08 -7.04
CA ILE A 79 -8.44 2.29 -6.24
C ILE A 79 -6.98 2.39 -5.76
N LEU A 80 -6.47 3.62 -5.64
CA LEU A 80 -5.16 3.90 -5.04
C LEU A 80 -5.33 4.56 -3.67
N ILE A 81 -4.80 3.92 -2.63
CA ILE A 81 -4.71 4.47 -1.28
C ILE A 81 -3.38 5.22 -1.16
N ALA A 82 -3.43 6.44 -0.63
CA ALA A 82 -2.27 7.29 -0.39
C ALA A 82 -2.22 7.74 1.08
N ILE A 83 -1.09 7.49 1.75
CA ILE A 83 -0.86 7.93 3.14
C ILE A 83 0.12 9.10 3.12
N ASN A 84 -0.26 10.23 3.72
CA ASN A 84 0.60 11.42 3.76
C ASN A 84 1.88 11.14 4.58
N PRO A 85 3.08 11.23 3.98
CA PRO A 85 4.33 11.00 4.70
C PRO A 85 4.78 12.18 5.57
N PHE A 86 4.14 13.35 5.45
CA PHE A 86 4.53 14.62 6.10
C PHE A 86 6.00 15.00 5.87
N LYS A 87 6.62 14.46 4.82
CA LYS A 87 8.00 14.74 4.40
C LYS A 87 8.14 14.56 2.89
N PHE A 88 9.18 15.15 2.33
CA PHE A 88 9.48 14.99 0.92
C PHE A 88 10.03 13.59 0.62
N LEU A 89 9.50 12.94 -0.42
CA LEU A 89 10.01 11.68 -0.96
C LEU A 89 10.44 11.91 -2.42
N PRO A 90 11.63 11.41 -2.85
CA PRO A 90 12.16 11.66 -4.19
C PRO A 90 11.48 10.80 -5.29
N ILE A 91 10.17 10.58 -5.19
CA ILE A 91 9.37 9.70 -6.06
C ILE A 91 8.67 10.43 -7.21
N TYR A 92 8.69 11.78 -7.21
CA TYR A 92 8.03 12.63 -8.21
C TYR A 92 9.01 13.22 -9.23
N ASN A 93 9.94 12.41 -9.76
CA ASN A 93 10.91 12.88 -10.75
C ASN A 93 10.54 12.38 -12.17
N PRO A 94 11.08 13.00 -13.24
CA PRO A 94 10.78 12.59 -14.62
C PRO A 94 11.13 11.14 -14.95
N LYS A 95 12.14 10.57 -14.26
CA LYS A 95 12.49 9.14 -14.41
C LYS A 95 11.34 8.24 -13.96
N TYR A 96 10.64 8.57 -12.87
CA TYR A 96 9.46 7.83 -12.44
C TYR A 96 8.30 8.01 -13.42
N VAL A 97 8.06 9.19 -13.96
CA VAL A 97 7.00 9.38 -14.98
C VAL A 97 7.20 8.42 -16.14
N LYS A 98 8.41 8.42 -16.73
CA LYS A 98 8.76 7.53 -17.85
C LYS A 98 8.68 6.04 -17.50
N MET A 99 8.96 5.68 -16.24
CA MET A 99 8.86 4.29 -15.78
C MET A 99 7.42 3.76 -15.81
N TYR A 100 6.42 4.62 -15.57
CA TYR A 100 5.01 4.22 -15.50
C TYR A 100 4.26 4.36 -16.83
N GLU A 101 4.85 4.95 -17.85
CA GLU A 101 4.25 5.09 -19.18
C GLU A 101 3.96 3.72 -19.81
N ASN A 102 2.77 3.55 -20.41
CA ASN A 102 2.38 2.35 -21.16
C ASN A 102 2.41 1.03 -20.37
N HIS A 103 2.27 1.06 -19.04
CA HIS A 103 2.23 -0.13 -18.20
C HIS A 103 0.81 -0.48 -17.77
N GLN A 104 0.50 -1.78 -17.70
CA GLN A 104 -0.77 -2.24 -17.13
C GLN A 104 -0.77 -2.03 -15.61
N LEU A 105 -1.93 -1.65 -15.06
CA LEU A 105 -2.11 -1.50 -13.62
C LEU A 105 -1.75 -2.80 -12.89
N GLY A 106 -1.05 -2.69 -11.76
CA GLY A 106 -0.62 -3.82 -10.95
C GLY A 106 0.69 -4.49 -11.39
N LYS A 107 1.26 -4.16 -12.55
CA LYS A 107 2.60 -4.67 -12.96
C LYS A 107 3.76 -3.99 -12.23
N LEU A 108 3.60 -2.71 -11.93
CA LEU A 108 4.58 -1.90 -11.22
C LEU A 108 4.09 -1.59 -9.82
N GLU A 109 5.00 -1.14 -8.95
CA GLU A 109 4.64 -0.69 -7.60
C GLU A 109 3.52 0.38 -7.66
N PRO A 110 2.67 0.46 -6.63
CA PRO A 110 1.58 1.42 -6.61
C PRO A 110 2.11 2.85 -6.66
N HIS A 111 1.58 3.62 -7.60
CA HIS A 111 1.97 5.02 -7.77
C HIS A 111 0.88 5.82 -8.47
N ILE A 112 0.81 7.12 -8.17
CA ILE A 112 -0.16 8.01 -8.82
C ILE A 112 0.03 8.09 -10.34
N PHE A 113 1.28 7.94 -10.82
CA PHE A 113 1.59 7.92 -12.25
C PHE A 113 0.99 6.71 -12.97
N ALA A 114 0.86 5.56 -12.31
CA ALA A 114 0.19 4.39 -12.89
C ALA A 114 -1.30 4.68 -13.12
N ILE A 115 -1.97 5.34 -12.17
CA ILE A 115 -3.38 5.72 -12.29
C ILE A 115 -3.57 6.78 -13.38
N ALA A 116 -2.67 7.76 -13.46
CA ALA A 116 -2.71 8.79 -14.49
C ALA A 116 -2.55 8.20 -15.91
N ASP A 117 -1.60 7.28 -16.09
CA ASP A 117 -1.37 6.57 -17.37
C ASP A 117 -2.63 5.81 -17.81
N VAL A 118 -3.20 4.99 -16.92
CA VAL A 118 -4.41 4.22 -17.19
C VAL A 118 -5.59 5.13 -17.56
N ALA A 119 -5.79 6.22 -16.82
CA ALA A 119 -6.86 7.18 -17.10
C ALA A 119 -6.68 7.88 -18.46
N TYR A 120 -5.44 8.26 -18.79
CA TYR A 120 -5.10 8.89 -20.06
C TYR A 120 -5.40 7.95 -21.25
N TYR A 121 -4.96 6.70 -21.19
CA TYR A 121 -5.24 5.73 -22.26
C TYR A 121 -6.71 5.34 -22.34
N ALA A 122 -7.44 5.30 -21.22
CA ALA A 122 -8.88 5.10 -21.22
C ALA A 122 -9.60 6.24 -21.98
N MET A 123 -9.19 7.49 -21.76
CA MET A 123 -9.71 8.65 -22.48
C MET A 123 -9.41 8.57 -23.99
N LEU A 124 -8.18 8.22 -24.38
CA LEU A 124 -7.81 8.08 -25.79
C LEU A 124 -8.62 6.99 -26.51
N ARG A 125 -8.78 5.82 -25.88
CA ARG A 125 -9.59 4.71 -26.43
C ARG A 125 -11.04 5.12 -26.62
N LYS A 126 -11.63 5.81 -25.64
CA LYS A 126 -13.01 6.32 -25.73
C LYS A 126 -13.17 7.32 -26.88
N ARG A 127 -12.17 8.18 -27.12
CA ARG A 127 -12.20 9.13 -28.24
C ARG A 127 -12.17 8.41 -29.59
N ILE A 128 -11.37 7.35 -29.73
CA ILE A 128 -11.26 6.56 -30.96
C ILE A 128 -12.54 5.76 -31.23
N GLN A 129 -13.20 5.23 -30.20
CA GLN A 129 -14.45 4.45 -30.35
C GLN A 129 -15.67 5.31 -30.73
N ASN A 130 -15.60 6.61 -30.47
CA ASN A 130 -16.70 7.56 -30.75
C ASN A 130 -16.47 8.39 -32.02
N ALA A 131 -15.40 8.09 -32.77
CA ALA A 131 -15.04 8.74 -34.04
C ALA A 131 -15.25 7.77 -35.20
#